data_AF-A0A7S2BML3-F1
#
_entry.id   AF-A0A7S2BML3-F1
#
_cell.length_a   1.000
_cell.length_b   1.000
_cell.length_c   1.000
_cell.angle_alpha   90.00
_cell.angle_beta   90.00
_cell.angle_gamma   90.00
#
_symmetry.space_group_name_H-M   'P 1'
#
loop_
_entity.id
_entity.type
_entity.pdbx_description
1 polymer ?
#
loop_
_entity_poly.entity_id
_entity_poly.type
_entity_poly.pdbx_seq_one_letter_code
_entity_poly.pdbx_strand_id
1 'polypeptide(L)'
;EDKVQQKMLCTWLTQLYLQRSIGGGVEDELLCREQLACFLSNYRDVLDKATTYQLLLGHGQSDLLLTFADLVQDYEQVVAFHVAKGEVLEALLVLDGAPFEQVSGLFYKFSSAFMETVPERTVHVWKTKPDLSPTKLIPAFVRYNHLRATAMQGTRSPEGTVDGGG
;
A
#
# COMPACT_ATOMS: atom_id res chain seq x y z
N GLU A 1 6.39 -26.20 21.59
CA GLU A 1 6.93 -26.64 20.29
C GLU A 1 5.92 -26.53 19.14
N ASP A 2 4.68 -26.96 19.33
CA ASP A 2 3.68 -27.09 18.25
C ASP A 2 3.48 -25.85 17.37
N LYS A 3 3.42 -24.64 17.95
CA LYS A 3 3.20 -23.40 17.17
C LYS A 3 4.35 -23.07 16.21
N VAL A 4 5.59 -23.40 16.59
CA VAL A 4 6.77 -23.16 15.73
C VAL A 4 6.77 -24.16 14.58
N GLN A 5 6.50 -25.42 14.88
CA GLN A 5 6.37 -26.47 13.87
C GLN A 5 5.23 -26.16 12.89
N GLN A 6 4.09 -25.70 13.40
CA GLN A 6 2.95 -25.31 12.60
C GLN A 6 3.27 -24.13 11.68
N LYS A 7 3.92 -23.07 12.18
CA LYS A 7 4.39 -21.96 11.36
C LYS A 7 5.34 -22.44 10.26
N MET A 8 6.31 -23.29 10.61
CA MET A 8 7.25 -23.86 9.66
C MET A 8 6.53 -24.64 8.56
N LEU A 9 5.59 -25.52 8.92
CA LEU A 9 4.79 -26.28 7.96
C LEU A 9 3.94 -25.37 7.07
N CYS A 10 3.31 -24.34 7.63
CA CYS A 10 2.51 -23.41 6.84
C CYS A 10 3.38 -22.62 5.85
N THR A 11 4.55 -22.13 6.28
CA THR A 11 5.53 -21.48 5.41
C THR A 11 6.00 -22.42 4.29
N TRP A 12 6.32 -23.67 4.62
CA TRP A 12 6.73 -24.68 3.64
C TRP A 12 5.62 -24.99 2.63
N LEU A 13 4.38 -25.12 3.09
CA LEU A 13 3.23 -25.35 2.20
C LEU A 13 2.99 -24.16 1.28
N THR A 14 3.03 -22.93 1.78
CA THR A 14 2.95 -21.71 0.95
C THR A 14 4.03 -21.72 -0.13
N GLN A 15 5.27 -22.03 0.23
CA GLN A 15 6.36 -22.12 -0.73
C GLN A 15 6.12 -23.23 -1.78
N LEU A 16 5.61 -24.39 -1.38
CA LEU A 16 5.32 -25.48 -2.31
C LEU A 16 4.22 -25.12 -3.32
N TYR A 17 3.15 -24.46 -2.87
CA TYR A 17 2.09 -23.96 -3.76
C TYR A 17 2.65 -22.96 -4.79
N LEU A 18 3.51 -22.03 -4.33
CA LEU A 18 4.13 -21.02 -5.17
C LEU A 18 5.19 -21.61 -6.14
N GLN A 19 5.87 -22.69 -5.76
CA GLN A 19 6.79 -23.39 -6.66
C GLN A 19 6.04 -24.19 -7.73
N ARG A 20 4.92 -24.81 -7.35
CA ARG A 20 4.11 -25.61 -8.28
C ARG A 20 3.48 -24.75 -9.37
N SER A 21 3.12 -23.51 -9.08
CA SER A 21 2.56 -22.59 -10.08
C SER A 21 3.57 -22.16 -11.16
N ILE A 22 4.88 -22.19 -10.89
CA ILE A 22 5.93 -21.74 -11.84
C ILE A 22 6.18 -22.77 -12.97
N GLY A 23 5.83 -24.04 -12.77
CA GLY A 23 6.13 -25.12 -13.72
C GLY A 23 4.93 -25.71 -14.47
N GLY A 24 3.72 -25.20 -14.21
CA GLY A 24 2.46 -25.72 -14.78
C GLY A 24 1.95 -24.92 -15.99
N GLY A 25 0.88 -25.42 -16.62
CA GLY A 25 0.12 -24.62 -17.60
C GLY A 25 -0.72 -23.52 -16.92
N VAL A 26 -1.32 -22.63 -17.71
CA VAL A 26 -2.14 -21.50 -17.19
C VAL A 26 -3.30 -21.97 -16.29
N GLU A 27 -3.92 -23.11 -16.63
CA GLU A 27 -4.99 -23.70 -15.83
C GLU A 27 -4.49 -24.22 -14.47
N ASP A 28 -3.30 -24.82 -14.42
CA ASP A 28 -2.67 -25.28 -13.18
C ASP A 28 -2.27 -24.10 -12.29
N GLU A 29 -1.80 -23.00 -12.88
CA GLU A 29 -1.46 -21.77 -12.15
C GLU A 29 -2.71 -21.16 -11.48
N LEU A 30 -3.82 -21.06 -12.22
CA LEU A 30 -5.09 -20.55 -11.69
C LEU A 30 -5.60 -21.42 -10.54
N LEU A 31 -5.61 -22.73 -10.71
CA LEU A 31 -6.04 -23.68 -9.68
C LEU A 31 -5.15 -23.60 -8.43
N CYS A 32 -3.83 -23.54 -8.61
CA CYS A 32 -2.89 -23.39 -7.50
C CYS A 32 -3.11 -22.09 -6.75
N ARG A 33 -3.40 -20.99 -7.47
CA ARG A 33 -3.68 -19.69 -6.87
C ARG A 33 -4.96 -19.72 -6.03
N GLU A 34 -6.02 -20.33 -6.53
CA GLU A 34 -7.28 -20.50 -5.78
C GLU A 34 -7.09 -21.35 -4.53
N GLN A 35 -6.36 -22.46 -4.64
CA GLN A 35 -6.03 -23.32 -3.50
C GLN A 35 -5.19 -22.57 -2.46
N LEU A 36 -4.22 -21.78 -2.91
CA LEU A 36 -3.41 -20.96 -2.02
C LEU A 36 -4.25 -19.86 -1.33
N ALA A 37 -5.16 -19.21 -2.03
CA ALA A 37 -6.08 -18.23 -1.43
C ALA A 37 -6.94 -18.88 -0.33
N CYS A 38 -7.50 -20.06 -0.59
CA CYS A 38 -8.23 -20.84 0.40
C CYS A 38 -7.35 -21.24 1.60
N PHE A 39 -6.10 -21.66 1.35
CA PHE A 39 -5.15 -21.99 2.40
C PHE A 39 -4.83 -20.78 3.29
N LEU A 40 -4.54 -19.62 2.69
CA LEU A 40 -4.29 -18.37 3.41
C LEU A 40 -5.50 -17.96 4.25
N SER A 41 -6.72 -18.11 3.70
CA SER A 41 -7.98 -17.90 4.42
C SER A 41 -8.10 -18.75 5.69
N ASN A 42 -7.82 -20.05 5.55
CA ASN A 42 -7.98 -21.04 6.61
C ASN A 42 -6.92 -20.94 7.71
N TYR A 43 -5.70 -20.50 7.38
CA TYR A 43 -4.56 -20.49 8.30
C TYR A 43 -4.06 -19.09 8.67
N ARG A 44 -4.85 -18.04 8.42
CA ARG A 44 -4.46 -16.64 8.67
C ARG A 44 -3.95 -16.33 10.07
N ASP A 45 -4.51 -16.97 11.08
CA ASP A 45 -4.18 -16.72 12.50
C ASP A 45 -2.90 -17.45 12.93
N VAL A 46 -2.45 -18.41 12.11
CA VAL A 46 -1.28 -19.26 12.36
C VAL A 46 -0.08 -18.75 11.56
N LEU A 47 -0.32 -18.30 10.33
CA LEU A 47 0.68 -17.81 9.40
C LEU A 47 1.43 -16.61 9.98
N ASP A 48 2.75 -16.60 9.78
CA ASP A 48 3.56 -15.44 10.09
C ASP A 48 3.39 -14.40 8.97
N LYS A 49 2.84 -13.23 9.29
CA LYS A 49 2.51 -12.19 8.29
C LYS A 49 3.74 -11.77 7.48
N ALA A 50 4.83 -11.44 8.16
CA ALA A 50 6.05 -10.94 7.53
C ALA A 50 6.62 -11.96 6.54
N THR A 51 6.73 -13.23 6.97
CA THR A 51 7.20 -14.31 6.11
C THR A 51 6.27 -14.55 4.93
N THR A 52 4.96 -14.52 5.16
CA THR A 52 3.95 -14.74 4.11
C THR A 52 4.01 -13.64 3.06
N TYR A 53 4.14 -12.37 3.47
CA TYR A 53 4.31 -11.24 2.53
C TYR A 53 5.59 -11.37 1.71
N GLN A 54 6.72 -11.75 2.33
CA GLN A 54 7.98 -11.96 1.62
C GLN A 54 7.86 -13.06 0.56
N LEU A 55 7.21 -14.19 0.89
CA LEU A 55 6.98 -15.27 -0.05
C LEU A 55 6.10 -14.82 -1.22
N LEU A 56 4.97 -14.15 -0.94
CA LEU A 56 4.05 -13.70 -1.99
C LEU A 56 4.71 -12.66 -2.92
N LEU A 57 5.46 -11.70 -2.37
CA LEU A 57 6.22 -10.71 -3.16
C LEU A 57 7.33 -11.38 -3.97
N GLY A 58 8.07 -12.32 -3.38
CA GLY A 58 9.17 -13.02 -4.05
C GLY A 58 8.72 -13.81 -5.28
N HIS A 59 7.46 -14.27 -5.29
CA HIS A 59 6.85 -14.99 -6.41
C HIS A 59 5.97 -14.08 -7.30
N GLY A 60 5.97 -12.76 -7.09
CA GLY A 60 5.19 -11.81 -7.87
C GLY A 60 3.67 -11.88 -7.66
N GLN A 61 3.20 -12.61 -6.65
CA GLN A 61 1.77 -12.85 -6.37
C GLN A 61 1.17 -11.68 -5.58
N SER A 62 1.19 -10.50 -6.21
CA SER A 62 0.76 -9.24 -5.59
C SER A 62 -0.74 -9.21 -5.26
N ASP A 63 -1.57 -9.84 -6.10
CA ASP A 63 -3.02 -9.92 -5.88
C ASP A 63 -3.35 -10.77 -4.65
N LEU A 64 -2.63 -11.88 -4.45
CA LEU A 64 -2.75 -12.71 -3.25
C LEU A 64 -2.21 -12.00 -2.01
N LEU A 65 -1.19 -11.16 -2.15
CA LEU A 65 -0.70 -10.33 -1.04
C LEU A 65 -1.78 -9.39 -0.54
N LEU A 66 -2.46 -8.68 -1.45
CA LEU A 66 -3.58 -7.81 -1.09
C LEU A 66 -4.72 -8.61 -0.45
N THR A 67 -5.10 -9.73 -1.06
CA THR A 67 -6.11 -10.65 -0.51
C THR A 67 -5.77 -11.09 0.91
N PHE A 68 -4.51 -11.45 1.17
CA PHE A 68 -4.07 -11.86 2.49
C PHE A 68 -4.04 -10.69 3.47
N ALA A 69 -3.60 -9.50 3.05
CA ALA A 69 -3.58 -8.31 3.89
C ALA A 69 -4.99 -7.88 4.31
N ASP A 70 -5.97 -7.93 3.40
CA ASP A 70 -7.39 -7.67 3.73
C ASP A 70 -7.93 -8.68 4.74
N LEU A 71 -7.60 -9.96 4.54
CA LEU A 71 -8.02 -11.05 5.41
C LEU A 71 -7.49 -10.92 6.84
N VAL A 72 -6.24 -10.46 7.01
CA VAL A 72 -5.65 -10.21 8.33
C VAL A 72 -5.87 -8.78 8.84
N GLN A 73 -6.68 -7.98 8.12
CA GLN A 73 -6.97 -6.57 8.38
C GLN A 73 -5.70 -5.71 8.56
N ASP A 74 -4.66 -6.00 7.77
CA ASP A 74 -3.41 -5.23 7.75
C ASP A 74 -3.53 -4.05 6.76
N TYR A 75 -4.30 -3.05 7.17
CA TYR A 75 -4.53 -1.84 6.37
C TYR A 75 -3.24 -1.08 6.06
N GLU A 76 -2.23 -1.18 6.92
CA GLU A 76 -0.94 -0.54 6.69
C GLU A 76 -0.26 -1.15 5.46
N GLN A 77 -0.25 -2.48 5.35
CA GLN A 77 0.34 -3.17 4.21
C GLN A 77 -0.42 -2.86 2.91
N VAL A 78 -1.76 -2.86 2.95
CA VAL A 78 -2.61 -2.53 1.77
C VAL A 78 -2.33 -1.11 1.27
N VAL A 79 -2.30 -0.15 2.18
CA VAL A 79 -2.05 1.27 1.85
C VAL A 79 -0.63 1.47 1.35
N ALA A 80 0.36 0.88 2.02
CA ALA A 80 1.76 0.96 1.58
C ALA A 80 1.93 0.39 0.18
N PHE A 81 1.25 -0.71 -0.14
CA PHE A 81 1.27 -1.34 -1.45
C PHE A 81 0.71 -0.42 -2.55
N HIS A 82 -0.49 0.15 -2.35
CA HIS A 82 -1.09 1.08 -3.32
C HIS A 82 -0.27 2.36 -3.48
N VAL A 83 0.26 2.93 -2.38
CA VAL A 83 1.14 4.09 -2.45
C VAL A 83 2.42 3.78 -3.24
N ALA A 84 3.03 2.61 -3.03
CA ALA A 84 4.22 2.19 -3.77
C ALA A 84 3.97 2.00 -5.27
N LYS A 85 2.74 1.61 -5.67
CA LYS A 85 2.30 1.55 -7.06
C LYS A 85 1.95 2.91 -7.66
N GLY A 86 1.88 3.97 -6.86
CA GLY A 86 1.40 5.29 -7.28
C GLY A 86 -0.14 5.41 -7.30
N GLU A 87 -0.86 4.39 -6.86
CA GLU A 87 -2.33 4.33 -6.77
C GLU A 87 -2.82 5.00 -5.49
N VAL A 88 -2.38 6.24 -5.26
CA VAL A 88 -2.58 6.95 -3.98
C VAL A 88 -4.06 7.23 -3.67
N LEU A 89 -4.90 7.35 -4.70
CA LEU A 89 -6.35 7.49 -4.53
C LEU A 89 -6.98 6.22 -3.93
N GLU A 90 -6.61 5.04 -4.44
CA GLU A 90 -7.12 3.76 -3.93
C GLU A 90 -6.66 3.54 -2.48
N ALA A 91 -5.39 3.86 -2.19
CA ALA A 91 -4.87 3.86 -0.83
C ALA A 91 -5.71 4.72 0.13
N LEU A 92 -6.14 5.91 -0.30
CA LEU A 92 -6.99 6.80 0.50
C LEU A 92 -8.40 6.23 0.69
N LEU A 93 -8.98 5.60 -0.34
CA LEU A 93 -10.31 4.97 -0.26
C LEU A 93 -10.32 3.77 0.68
N VAL A 94 -9.26 2.96 0.69
CA VAL A 94 -9.08 1.86 1.65
C VAL A 94 -9.11 2.40 3.09
N LEU A 95 -8.38 3.48 3.36
CA LEU A 95 -8.41 4.11 4.69
C LEU A 95 -9.76 4.72 5.04
N ASP A 96 -10.49 5.24 4.05
CA ASP A 96 -11.80 5.85 4.27
C ASP A 96 -12.88 4.81 4.63
N GLY A 97 -12.83 3.62 4.01
CA GLY A 97 -13.76 2.53 4.27
C GLY A 97 -13.44 1.69 5.51
N ALA A 98 -12.24 1.79 6.07
CA ALA A 98 -11.79 0.98 7.20
C ALA A 98 -12.25 1.54 8.56
N PRO A 99 -12.38 0.69 9.61
CA PRO A 99 -12.74 1.14 10.96
C PRO A 99 -11.72 2.15 11.50
N PHE A 100 -12.19 3.35 11.85
CA PHE A 100 -11.32 4.48 12.20
C PHE A 100 -10.30 4.16 13.30
N GLU A 101 -10.68 3.38 14.31
CA GLU A 101 -9.81 2.97 15.42
C GLU A 101 -8.54 2.25 14.94
N GLN A 102 -8.64 1.45 13.87
CA GLN A 102 -7.51 0.70 13.31
C GLN A 102 -6.63 1.56 12.40
N VAL A 103 -7.20 2.59 11.76
CA VAL A 103 -6.54 3.33 10.68
C VAL A 103 -6.17 4.78 11.01
N SER A 104 -6.60 5.31 12.16
CA SER A 104 -6.34 6.71 12.57
C SER A 104 -4.86 7.09 12.50
N GLY A 105 -3.96 6.18 12.90
CA GLY A 105 -2.51 6.37 12.81
C GLY A 105 -1.99 6.47 11.37
N LEU A 106 -2.60 5.73 10.44
CA LEU A 106 -2.18 5.64 9.04
C LEU A 106 -2.48 6.94 8.28
N PHE A 107 -3.58 7.64 8.61
CA PHE A 107 -3.86 8.97 8.06
C PHE A 107 -2.71 9.95 8.30
N TYR A 108 -2.09 9.92 9.48
CA TYR A 108 -0.93 10.78 9.76
C TYR A 108 0.34 10.28 9.06
N LYS A 109 0.58 8.96 9.09
CA LYS A 109 1.76 8.34 8.49
C LYS A 109 1.88 8.62 6.98
N PHE A 110 0.77 8.49 6.26
CA PHE A 110 0.71 8.67 4.81
C PHE A 110 0.21 10.07 4.40
N SER A 111 -0.04 10.98 5.36
CA SER A 111 -0.58 12.32 5.11
C SER A 111 0.16 13.11 4.03
N SER A 112 1.50 13.05 4.03
CA SER A 112 2.33 13.75 3.05
C SER A 112 2.14 13.18 1.64
N ALA A 113 2.12 11.84 1.49
CA ALA A 113 1.92 11.19 0.20
C ALA A 113 0.52 11.52 -0.39
N PHE A 114 -0.51 11.51 0.46
CA PHE A 114 -1.86 11.88 0.07
C PHE A 114 -1.98 13.35 -0.37
N MET A 115 -1.39 14.26 0.40
CA MET A 115 -1.39 15.69 0.06
C MET A 115 -0.57 16.02 -1.19
N GLU A 116 0.51 15.29 -1.46
CA GLU A 116 1.31 15.50 -2.67
C GLU A 116 0.57 15.09 -3.95
N THR A 117 -0.20 14.01 -3.90
CA THR A 117 -0.80 13.39 -5.10
C THR A 117 -2.27 13.74 -5.29
N VAL A 118 -3.07 13.73 -4.21
CA VAL A 118 -4.53 13.90 -4.23
C VAL A 118 -5.02 14.85 -3.12
N PRO A 119 -4.51 16.09 -3.04
CA PRO A 119 -4.77 17.01 -1.93
C PRO A 119 -6.25 17.31 -1.69
N GLU A 120 -7.03 17.54 -2.75
CA GLU A 120 -8.44 17.90 -2.62
C GLU A 120 -9.28 16.76 -2.03
N ARG A 121 -9.08 15.53 -2.54
CA ARG A 121 -9.74 14.33 -2.02
C ARG A 121 -9.32 14.04 -0.59
N THR A 122 -8.04 14.20 -0.29
CA THR A 122 -7.47 13.99 1.05
C THR A 122 -8.13 14.89 2.08
N VAL A 123 -8.22 16.20 1.80
CA VAL A 123 -8.85 17.15 2.72
C VAL A 123 -10.35 16.87 2.87
N HIS A 124 -11.03 16.46 1.80
CA HIS A 124 -12.44 16.06 1.89
C HIS A 124 -12.64 14.88 2.86
N VAL A 125 -11.84 13.82 2.72
CA VAL A 125 -11.86 12.64 3.60
C VAL A 125 -11.48 12.99 5.04
N TRP A 126 -10.56 13.93 5.27
CA TRP A 126 -10.21 14.35 6.62
C TRP A 126 -11.32 15.15 7.30
N LYS A 127 -12.06 15.96 6.53
CA LYS A 127 -13.20 16.73 7.06
C LYS A 127 -14.35 15.85 7.53
N THR A 128 -14.50 14.64 7.00
CA THR A 128 -15.52 13.69 7.47
C THR A 128 -15.12 12.95 8.75
N LYS A 129 -13.88 13.12 9.23
CA LYS A 129 -13.33 12.41 10.40
C LYS A 129 -12.99 13.40 11.53
N PRO A 130 -13.95 13.72 12.43
CA PRO A 130 -13.76 14.73 13.48
C PRO A 130 -12.69 14.36 14.51
N ASP A 131 -12.38 13.07 14.66
CA ASP A 131 -11.40 12.56 15.62
C ASP A 131 -9.94 12.70 15.14
N LEU A 132 -9.72 13.14 13.89
CA LEU A 132 -8.38 13.48 13.42
C LEU A 132 -7.92 14.80 14.03
N SER A 133 -6.72 14.79 14.61
CA SER A 133 -6.07 15.98 15.16
C SER A 133 -5.51 16.85 14.04
N PRO A 134 -6.03 18.07 13.83
CA PRO A 134 -5.53 18.96 12.78
C PRO A 134 -4.06 19.33 12.97
N THR A 135 -3.60 19.42 14.22
CA THR A 135 -2.21 19.77 14.58
C THR A 135 -1.21 18.75 14.03
N LYS A 136 -1.57 17.45 14.03
CA LYS A 136 -0.72 16.38 13.49
C LYS A 136 -0.65 16.38 11.96
N LEU A 137 -1.55 17.09 11.27
CA LEU A 137 -1.60 17.21 9.81
C LEU A 137 -0.85 18.44 9.29
N ILE A 138 -0.48 19.39 10.16
CA ILE A 138 0.28 20.60 9.81
C ILE A 138 1.54 20.28 8.99
N PRO A 139 2.38 19.27 9.34
CA PRO A 139 3.58 18.97 8.56
C PRO A 139 3.28 18.65 7.09
N ALA A 140 2.20 17.92 6.80
CA ALA A 140 1.79 17.60 5.44
C ALA A 140 1.34 18.85 4.66
N PHE A 141 0.59 19.75 5.29
CA PHE A 141 0.19 21.02 4.66
C PHE A 141 1.40 21.92 4.36
N VAL A 142 2.35 22.03 5.30
CA VAL A 142 3.58 22.82 5.10
C VAL A 142 4.37 22.26 3.92
N ARG A 143 4.54 20.94 3.85
CA ARG A 143 5.23 20.27 2.74
C ARG A 143 4.53 20.50 1.40
N TYR A 144 3.20 20.37 1.36
CA TYR A 144 2.40 20.65 0.16
C TYR A 144 2.58 22.11 -0.31
N ASN A 145 2.56 23.08 0.61
CA ASN A 145 2.77 24.49 0.27
C ASN A 145 4.16 24.74 -0.33
N HIS A 146 5.22 24.15 0.23
CA HIS A 146 6.57 24.24 -0.33
C HIS A 146 6.66 23.61 -1.73
N LEU A 147 6.04 22.45 -1.95
CA LEU A 147 6.01 21.79 -3.25
C LEU A 147 5.33 22.67 -4.31
N ARG A 148 4.22 23.32 -3.94
CA ARG A 148 3.54 24.26 -4.86
C ARG A 148 4.36 25.50 -5.14
N ALA A 149 5.02 26.06 -4.13
CA ALA A 149 5.88 27.24 -4.30
C ALA A 149 7.06 26.96 -5.24
N THR A 150 7.70 25.79 -5.11
CA THR A 150 8.80 25.36 -6.00
C THR A 150 8.31 25.07 -7.42
N ALA A 151 7.16 24.42 -7.59
CA ALA A 151 6.56 24.22 -8.91
C ALA A 151 6.22 25.53 -9.64
N MET A 152 5.79 26.56 -8.89
CA MET A 152 5.53 27.90 -9.43
C MET A 152 6.80 28.70 -9.77
N GLN A 153 7.95 28.35 -9.17
CA GLN A 153 9.24 28.99 -9.46
C GLN A 153 9.94 28.35 -10.67
N GLY A 154 9.82 27.03 -10.87
CA GLY A 154 10.40 26.33 -12.02
C GLY A 154 9.77 26.65 -13.38
N THR A 155 8.61 27.31 -13.41
CA THR A 155 7.94 27.77 -14.64
C THR A 155 8.32 29.19 -15.04
N ARG A 156 9.13 29.90 -14.25
CA ARG A 156 9.71 31.20 -14.61
C ARG A 156 11.22 31.05 -14.86
N SER A 157 11.61 31.15 -16.14
CA SER A 157 12.96 31.39 -16.69
C SER A 157 13.80 30.16 -17.09
N PRO A 158 14.54 30.22 -18.24
CA PRO A 158 15.17 31.42 -18.80
C PRO A 158 14.68 31.82 -20.23
N GLU A 159 13.94 32.91 -20.32
CA GLU A 159 13.99 33.80 -21.49
C GLU A 159 15.14 34.79 -21.25
N GLY A 160 16.18 34.69 -22.05
CA GLY A 160 17.36 35.55 -21.89
C GLY A 160 18.52 35.11 -22.77
N THR A 161 18.37 35.21 -24.08
CA THR A 161 19.53 35.49 -24.94
C THR A 161 19.15 36.63 -25.85
N VAL A 162 19.58 37.81 -25.43
CA VAL A 162 19.67 39.02 -26.23
C VAL A 162 20.67 38.72 -27.34
N ASP A 163 20.20 38.61 -28.58
CA ASP A 163 21.08 38.72 -29.75
C ASP A 163 20.82 40.08 -30.40
N GLY A 164 21.61 41.06 -29.96
CA GLY A 164 21.78 42.34 -30.63
C GLY A 164 23.10 42.29 -31.40
N GLY A 165 23.02 42.01 -32.70
CA GLY A 165 24.17 42.06 -33.60
C GLY A 165 23.70 42.09 -35.06
N GLY A 166 23.77 43.27 -35.68
CA GLY A 166 23.46 43.49 -37.09
C GLY A 166 23.13 44.94 -37.41
#